data_AF-A0A2U3L6K7-F1
#
_entry.id   AF-A0A2U3L6K7-F1
#
_cell.length_a   1.000
_cell.length_b   1.000
_cell.length_c   1.000
_cell.angle_alpha   90.00
_cell.angle_beta   90.00
_cell.angle_gamma   90.00
#
_symmetry.space_group_name_H-M   'P 1'
#
loop_
_entity.id
_entity.type
_entity.pdbx_description
1 polymer ?
#
loop_
_entity_poly.entity_id
_entity_poly.type
_entity_poly.pdbx_seq_one_letter_code
_entity_poly.pdbx_strand_id
1 'polypeptide(L)'
;MPSSRVSALTKQDIAAAARNFRWNRLMPKWTVIVEGRELPARPLVLDAAGVPPNDPTNSHQAVAILKQQGFDVRYQGKTLQGDDSTKTPSPEFESLLHRLRGSCKGGDSLVEAREREHRDDRY
;
A
#
# COMPACT_ATOMS: atom_id res chain seq x y z
N MET A 1 -4.80 2.80 -9.67
CA MET A 1 -3.47 2.48 -9.08
C MET A 1 -2.85 3.80 -8.63
N PRO A 2 -2.26 3.88 -7.42
CA PRO A 2 -1.50 5.07 -7.02
C PRO A 2 -0.33 5.27 -7.99
N SER A 3 0.11 6.51 -8.19
CA SER A 3 1.24 6.78 -9.07
C SER A 3 2.53 6.15 -8.51
N SER A 4 3.40 5.63 -9.38
CA SER A 4 4.63 4.95 -8.97
C SER A 4 5.55 5.81 -8.10
N ARG A 5 5.47 7.14 -8.25
CA ARG A 5 6.20 8.11 -7.41
C ARG A 5 5.75 8.08 -5.96
N VAL A 6 4.45 7.94 -5.72
CA VAL A 6 3.87 7.85 -4.38
C VAL A 6 4.29 6.54 -3.69
N SER A 7 4.40 5.44 -4.44
CA SER A 7 4.88 4.15 -3.91
C SER A 7 6.38 4.09 -3.63
N ALA A 8 7.19 4.91 -4.30
CA ALA A 8 8.64 4.96 -4.14
C ALA A 8 9.11 5.89 -2.99
N LEU A 9 8.18 6.54 -2.28
CA LEU A 9 8.51 7.50 -1.23
C LEU A 9 9.25 6.86 -0.06
N THR A 10 10.34 7.50 0.36
CA THR A 10 11.06 7.13 1.58
C THR A 10 10.63 8.00 2.76
N LYS A 11 10.90 7.51 3.97
CA LYS A 11 10.74 8.28 5.21
C LYS A 11 11.46 9.64 5.16
N GLN A 12 12.65 9.69 4.55
CA GLN A 12 13.45 10.90 4.47
C GLN A 12 12.83 11.94 3.52
N ASP A 13 12.25 11.50 2.40
CA ASP A 13 11.55 12.39 1.46
C ASP A 13 10.34 13.05 2.13
N ILE A 14 9.57 12.26 2.88
CA ILE A 14 8.40 12.75 3.63
C ILE A 14 8.82 13.74 4.71
N ALA A 15 9.90 13.45 5.45
CA ALA A 15 10.43 14.37 6.47
C ALA A 15 10.98 15.67 5.86
N ALA A 16 11.65 15.59 4.70
CA ALA A 16 12.14 16.76 3.99
C ALA A 16 11.00 17.63 3.46
N ALA A 17 9.95 17.02 2.89
CA ALA A 17 8.75 17.72 2.48
C ALA A 17 8.06 18.40 3.66
N ALA A 18 7.90 17.68 4.78
CA ALA A 18 7.27 18.18 6.00
C ALA A 18 7.90 19.48 6.54
N ARG A 19 9.22 19.65 6.40
CA ARG A 19 9.91 20.88 6.83
C ARG A 19 9.48 22.13 6.05
N ASN A 20 9.21 21.98 4.77
CA ASN A 20 8.82 23.07 3.87
C ASN A 20 7.30 23.17 3.67
N PHE A 21 6.58 22.13 4.07
CA PHE A 21 5.15 22.02 3.85
C PHE A 21 4.39 23.06 4.67
N ARG A 22 3.62 23.91 3.98
CA ARG A 22 2.75 24.92 4.60
C ARG A 22 1.29 24.61 4.27
N TRP A 23 0.49 24.38 5.29
CA TRP A 23 -0.95 24.20 5.15
C TRP A 23 -1.71 25.38 5.72
N ASN A 24 -2.51 26.02 4.88
CA ASN A 24 -3.32 27.20 5.23
C ASN A 24 -4.83 26.94 5.21
N ARG A 25 -5.26 25.69 5.02
CA ARG A 25 -6.66 25.29 4.97
C ARG A 25 -7.06 24.57 6.27
N LEU A 26 -8.34 24.25 6.39
CA LEU A 26 -8.81 23.39 7.48
C LEU A 26 -8.07 22.05 7.47
N MET A 27 -7.74 21.55 8.67
CA MET A 27 -7.12 20.23 8.83
C MET A 27 -8.08 19.14 8.34
N PRO A 28 -7.64 18.22 7.47
CA PRO A 28 -8.42 17.06 7.09
C PRO A 28 -8.52 16.07 8.26
N LYS A 29 -9.46 15.13 8.15
CA LYS A 29 -9.66 14.10 9.18
C LYS A 29 -8.41 13.24 9.42
N TRP A 30 -7.60 13.02 8.39
CA TRP A 30 -6.40 12.22 8.45
C TRP A 30 -5.18 13.12 8.61
N THR A 31 -4.52 13.04 9.76
CA THR A 31 -3.32 13.79 10.10
C THR A 31 -2.18 12.85 10.44
N VAL A 32 -0.95 13.36 10.37
CA VAL A 32 0.27 12.63 10.67
C VAL A 32 1.20 13.49 11.50
N ILE A 33 1.86 12.89 12.49
CA ILE A 33 2.87 13.54 13.30
C ILE A 33 4.25 13.31 12.66
N VAL A 34 4.88 14.39 12.22
CA VAL A 34 6.23 14.38 11.66
C VAL A 34 7.07 15.39 12.44
N GLU A 35 8.16 14.93 13.06
CA GLU A 35 9.07 15.78 13.86
C GLU A 35 8.32 16.62 14.93
N GLY A 36 7.28 16.04 15.55
CA GLY A 36 6.46 16.70 16.57
C GLY A 36 5.41 17.68 16.02
N ARG A 37 5.26 17.80 14.70
CA ARG A 37 4.25 18.65 14.05
C ARG A 37 3.13 17.82 13.45
N GLU A 38 1.90 18.25 13.66
CA GLU A 38 0.72 17.65 13.04
C GLU A 38 0.49 18.24 11.66
N LEU A 39 0.51 17.37 10.65
CA LEU A 39 0.40 17.72 9.24
C LEU A 39 -0.71 16.90 8.57
N PRO A 40 -1.32 17.41 7.48
CA PRO A 40 -2.36 16.70 6.76
C PRO A 40 -1.76 15.52 5.98
N ALA A 41 -2.25 14.30 6.22
CA ALA A 41 -1.63 13.08 5.71
C ALA A 41 -1.55 13.03 4.19
N ARG A 42 -2.70 13.15 3.49
CA ARG A 42 -2.75 13.05 2.02
C ARG A 42 -1.98 14.20 1.34
N PRO A 43 -2.23 15.49 1.65
CA PRO A 43 -1.49 16.58 1.03
C PRO A 43 0.03 16.49 1.23
N LEU A 44 0.49 16.06 2.41
CA LEU A 44 1.92 15.86 2.65
C LEU A 44 2.50 14.78 1.74
N VAL A 45 1.81 13.64 1.58
CA VAL A 45 2.27 12.55 0.71
C VAL A 45 2.30 12.99 -0.76
N LEU A 46 1.32 13.75 -1.22
CA LEU A 46 1.29 14.26 -2.60
C LEU A 46 2.42 15.27 -2.85
N ASP A 47 2.67 16.16 -1.89
CA ASP A 47 3.76 17.14 -1.96
C ASP A 47 5.13 16.45 -1.97
N ALA A 48 5.34 15.48 -1.07
CA ALA A 48 6.56 14.68 -1.01
C ALA A 48 6.82 13.91 -2.31
N ALA A 49 5.77 13.37 -2.94
CA ALA A 49 5.90 12.67 -4.23
C ALA A 49 6.04 13.62 -5.44
N GLY A 50 5.89 14.94 -5.23
CA GLY A 50 5.91 15.93 -6.31
C GLY A 50 4.80 15.72 -7.34
N VAL A 51 3.65 15.20 -6.90
CA VAL A 51 2.50 14.91 -7.78
C VAL A 51 1.42 15.98 -7.65
N PRO A 52 0.62 16.22 -8.70
CA PRO A 52 -0.45 17.20 -8.63
C PRO A 52 -1.51 16.80 -7.58
N PRO A 53 -2.24 17.78 -7.00
CA PRO A 53 -3.28 17.52 -6.00
C PRO A 53 -4.47 16.70 -6.53
N ASN A 54 -4.57 16.54 -7.86
CA ASN A 54 -5.60 15.76 -8.54
C ASN A 54 -5.18 14.30 -8.78
N ASP A 55 -4.06 13.85 -8.21
CA ASP A 55 -3.61 12.46 -8.29
C ASP A 55 -4.67 11.50 -7.69
N PRO A 56 -4.85 10.29 -8.29
CA PRO A 56 -5.83 9.31 -7.83
C PRO A 56 -5.55 8.74 -6.44
N THR A 57 -4.40 9.05 -5.83
CA THR A 57 -4.07 8.63 -4.46
C THR A 57 -5.10 9.18 -3.48
N ASN A 58 -5.81 8.27 -2.84
CA ASN A 58 -6.80 8.60 -1.81
C ASN A 58 -6.16 8.70 -0.42
N SER A 59 -6.94 9.18 0.57
CA SER A 59 -6.44 9.35 1.93
C SER A 59 -6.01 8.04 2.60
N HIS A 60 -6.68 6.91 2.32
CA HIS A 60 -6.33 5.61 2.90
C HIS A 60 -4.98 5.09 2.37
N GLN A 61 -4.71 5.30 1.09
CA GLN A 61 -3.42 4.95 0.49
C GLN A 61 -2.28 5.80 1.06
N ALA A 62 -2.50 7.11 1.21
CA ALA A 62 -1.53 7.99 1.86
C ALA A 62 -1.24 7.54 3.31
N VAL A 63 -2.28 7.19 4.07
CA VAL A 63 -2.15 6.66 5.44
C VAL A 63 -1.38 5.33 5.46
N ALA A 64 -1.64 4.42 4.51
CA ALA A 64 -0.94 3.15 4.42
C ALA A 64 0.57 3.36 4.19
N ILE A 65 0.94 4.29 3.30
CA ILE A 65 2.34 4.63 3.02
C ILE A 65 3.00 5.24 4.27
N LEU A 66 2.33 6.18 4.94
CA LEU A 66 2.86 6.78 6.16
C LEU A 66 3.06 5.75 7.28
N LYS A 67 2.13 4.79 7.43
CA LYS A 67 2.28 3.66 8.36
C LYS A 67 3.44 2.75 7.98
N GLN A 68 3.59 2.40 6.70
CA GLN A 68 4.71 1.59 6.21
C GLN A 68 6.07 2.26 6.47
N GLN A 69 6.13 3.59 6.42
CA GLN A 69 7.33 4.37 6.74
C GLN A 69 7.51 4.62 8.25
N GLY A 70 6.59 4.14 9.09
CA GLY A 70 6.68 4.20 10.55
C GLY A 70 6.30 5.56 11.16
N PHE A 71 5.39 6.31 10.54
CA PHE A 71 4.86 7.56 11.11
C PHE A 71 3.61 7.33 11.95
N ASP A 72 3.41 8.17 12.98
CA ASP A 72 2.18 8.19 13.77
C ASP A 72 1.07 8.91 13.01
N VAL A 73 0.03 8.17 12.63
CA VAL A 73 -1.13 8.68 11.88
C VAL A 73 -2.33 8.74 12.81
N ARG A 74 -3.05 9.87 12.75
CA ARG A 74 -4.23 10.14 13.56
C ARG A 74 -5.47 10.34 12.69
N TYR A 75 -6.59 9.89 13.22
CA TYR A 75 -7.91 10.17 12.67
C TYR A 75 -8.65 11.11 13.63
N GLN A 76 -8.94 12.32 13.17
CA GLN A 76 -9.62 13.37 13.97
C GLN A 76 -8.95 13.59 15.33
N GLY A 77 -7.60 13.66 15.35
CA GLY A 77 -6.82 13.85 16.57
C GLY A 77 -6.70 12.61 17.47
N LYS A 78 -7.37 11.50 17.15
CA LYS A 78 -7.22 10.22 17.86
C LYS A 78 -6.13 9.40 17.20
N THR A 79 -5.17 8.93 17.99
CA THR A 79 -4.20 7.94 17.53
C THR A 79 -4.94 6.67 17.16
N LEU A 80 -4.62 6.10 16.00
CA LEU A 80 -5.08 4.75 15.66
C LEU A 80 -4.25 3.68 16.37
N GLN A 81 -4.04 3.86 17.68
CA GLN A 81 -3.51 2.80 18.53
C GLN A 81 -4.65 1.83 18.82
N GLY A 82 -4.74 0.83 17.94
CA GLY A 82 -5.62 -0.32 18.01
C GLY A 82 -5.28 -1.27 16.86
N ASP A 83 -4.48 -2.28 17.17
CA ASP A 83 -4.26 -3.53 16.41
C ASP A 83 -3.42 -3.53 15.13
N ASP A 84 -2.15 -3.10 15.18
CA ASP A 84 -1.14 -3.62 14.22
C ASP A 84 0.27 -3.78 14.83
N SER A 85 0.35 -3.98 16.14
CA SER A 85 1.59 -4.45 16.74
C SER A 85 1.75 -5.93 16.41
N THR A 86 2.64 -6.24 15.47
CA THR A 86 3.22 -7.58 15.23
C THR A 86 2.24 -8.69 14.83
N LYS A 87 1.85 -8.76 13.55
CA LYS A 87 1.72 -10.08 12.91
C LYS A 87 3.10 -10.52 12.43
N THR A 88 3.90 -11.01 13.37
CA THR A 88 4.70 -12.21 13.05
C THR A 88 3.71 -13.18 12.41
N PRO A 89 3.93 -13.71 11.20
CA PRO A 89 3.04 -14.72 10.67
C PRO A 89 3.03 -15.84 11.72
N SER A 90 1.84 -16.08 12.30
CA SER A 90 1.66 -17.12 13.31
C SER A 90 2.33 -18.41 12.81
N PRO A 91 3.07 -19.15 13.65
CA PRO A 91 3.66 -20.43 13.24
C PRO A 91 2.60 -21.40 12.70
N GLU A 92 1.32 -21.20 13.02
CA GLU A 92 0.22 -21.94 12.40
C GLU A 92 -0.04 -21.55 10.94
N PHE A 93 0.07 -20.26 10.59
CA PHE A 93 -0.12 -19.79 9.22
C PHE A 93 1.08 -20.13 8.32
N GLU A 94 2.31 -20.06 8.86
CA GLU A 94 3.50 -20.55 8.15
C GLU A 94 3.44 -22.07 7.95
N SER A 95 2.99 -22.83 8.96
CA SER A 95 2.74 -24.28 8.83
C SER A 95 1.66 -24.58 7.78
N LEU A 96 0.59 -23.79 7.75
CA LEU A 96 -0.45 -23.87 6.71
C LEU A 96 0.12 -23.60 5.31
N LEU A 97 0.90 -22.53 5.14
CA LEU A 97 1.53 -22.18 3.87
C LEU A 97 2.56 -23.24 3.41
N HIS A 98 3.36 -23.78 4.32
CA HIS A 98 4.33 -24.84 4.02
C HIS A 98 3.62 -26.15 3.64
N ARG A 99 2.46 -26.44 4.25
CA ARG A 99 1.60 -27.59 3.91
C ARG A 99 0.94 -27.42 2.54
N LEU A 100 0.49 -26.20 2.20
CA LEU A 100 -0.06 -25.90 0.87
C LEU A 100 1.00 -25.99 -0.22
N ARG A 101 2.22 -25.51 0.03
CA ARG A 101 3.32 -25.53 -0.95
C ARG A 101 3.83 -26.93 -1.27
N GLY A 102 3.64 -27.90 -0.38
CA GLY A 102 3.99 -29.30 -0.58
C GLY A 102 2.95 -30.13 -1.36
N SER A 103 1.73 -29.62 -1.60
CA SER A 103 0.60 -30.43 -2.10
C SER A 103 0.24 -30.20 -3.57
N CYS A 104 0.99 -29.39 -4.31
CA CYS A 104 0.81 -29.26 -5.77
C CYS A 104 1.67 -30.30 -6.51
N LYS A 105 1.33 -31.58 -6.35
CA LYS A 105 1.90 -32.65 -7.19
C LYS A 105 0.76 -33.46 -7.81
N GLY A 106 0.64 -33.32 -9.13
CA GLY A 106 -0.35 -33.98 -10.00
C GLY A 106 -1.59 -33.11 -10.19
N GLY A 107 -2.05 -32.79 -11.39
CA GLY A 107 -1.69 -33.18 -12.74
C GLY A 107 -2.54 -32.34 -13.70
N ASP A 108 -2.17 -32.35 -14.97
CA ASP A 108 -2.91 -31.84 -16.13
C ASP A 108 -3.02 -30.32 -16.32
N SER A 109 -2.05 -29.84 -17.10
CA SER A 109 -2.07 -28.61 -17.90
C SER A 109 -3.37 -28.49 -18.70
N LEU A 110 -4.25 -27.59 -18.24
CA LEU A 110 -5.49 -27.18 -18.94
C LEU A 110 -5.23 -26.33 -20.20
N VAL A 111 -3.98 -26.28 -20.67
CA VAL A 111 -3.55 -25.51 -21.85
C VAL A 111 -3.55 -26.37 -23.13
N GLU A 112 -3.50 -27.71 -23.02
CA GLU A 112 -3.41 -28.62 -24.19
C GLU A 112 -4.77 -29.14 -24.72
N ALA A 113 -5.91 -28.68 -24.19
CA ALA A 113 -7.23 -29.13 -24.62
C ALA A 113 -7.91 -28.21 -25.67
N ARG A 114 -7.30 -27.08 -26.04
CA ARG A 114 -7.94 -26.07 -26.91
C ARG A 114 -7.44 -26.04 -28.36
N GLU A 115 -6.44 -26.84 -28.72
CA GLU A 115 -5.83 -26.80 -30.08
C GLU A 115 -6.07 -28.06 -30.93
N ARG A 116 -7.05 -28.91 -30.59
CA ARG A 116 -7.30 -30.18 -31.31
C ARG A 116 -8.67 -30.33 -31.98
N GLU A 117 -9.30 -29.24 -32.40
CA GLU A 117 -10.61 -29.28 -33.08
C GLU A 117 -10.66 -28.49 -34.41
N HIS A 118 -9.57 -28.41 -35.18
CA HIS A 118 -9.64 -27.80 -36.52
C HIS A 118 -8.64 -28.38 -37.52
N ARG A 119 -8.60 -29.71 -37.66
CA ARG A 119 -7.90 -30.30 -38.81
C ARG A 119 -8.41 -31.67 -39.20
N ASP A 120 -9.62 -31.73 -39.74
CA ASP A 120 -10.00 -32.79 -40.69
C ASP A 120 -11.00 -32.21 -41.69
N ASP A 121 -10.44 -31.48 -42.65
CA ASP A 121 -11.08 -31.19 -43.93
C ASP A 121 -9.98 -31.34 -44.99
N ARG A 122 -9.87 -32.56 -45.56
CA ARG A 122 -9.63 -32.83 -46.99
C ARG A 122 -9.29 -34.29 -47.28
N TYR A 123 -10.06 -34.80 -48.24
CA TYR A 123 -9.83 -35.87 -49.21
C TYR A 123 -10.15 -37.31 -48.80
#